data_AF-A0A842UK40-F1
#
_entry.id   AF-A0A842UK40-F1
#
_cell.length_a   1.000
_cell.length_b   1.000
_cell.length_c   1.000
_cell.angle_alpha   90.00
_cell.angle_beta   90.00
_cell.angle_gamma   90.00
#
_symmetry.space_group_name_H-M   'P 1'
#
loop_
_entity.id
_entity.type
_entity.pdbx_description
1 polymer ?
#
loop_
_entity_poly.entity_id
_entity_poly.type
_entity_poly.pdbx_seq_one_letter_code
_entity_poly.pdbx_strand_id
1 'polypeptide(L)' 'MNQAELERALARAEKEIEIVIRTLSNARFLDAAPDDIIERQVRRLADWKKRRGELQQELGDR' A
#
# COMPACT_ATOMS: atom_id res chain seq x y z
N MET A 1 -7.45 -3.41 18.31
CA MET A 1 -8.18 -2.28 17.69
C MET A 1 -9.67 -2.54 17.77
N ASN A 2 -10.49 -1.50 17.92
CA ASN A 2 -11.94 -1.59 17.72
C ASN A 2 -12.28 -1.57 16.21
N GLN A 3 -13.53 -1.85 15.84
CA GLN A 3 -13.94 -1.91 14.43
C GLN A 3 -13.65 -0.59 13.69
N ALA A 4 -13.99 0.55 14.27
CA ALA A 4 -13.75 1.87 13.66
C ALA A 4 -12.25 2.17 13.47
N GLU A 5 -11.39 1.69 14.37
CA GLU A 5 -9.94 1.79 14.21
C GLU A 5 -9.44 0.93 13.05
N LEU A 6 -9.96 -0.30 12.90
CA LEU A 6 -9.59 -1.20 11.79
C LEU A 6 -10.01 -0.63 10.44
N GLU A 7 -11.23 -0.11 10.33
CA GLU A 7 -11.73 0.55 9.12
C GLU A 7 -10.86 1.76 8.74
N ARG A 8 -10.47 2.58 9.73
CA ARG A 8 -9.56 3.72 9.49
C ARG A 8 -8.16 3.26 9.07
N ALA A 9 -7.65 2.17 9.63
CA ALA A 9 -6.36 1.64 9.22
C ALA A 9 -6.41 1.03 7.82
N LEU A 10 -7.51 0.36 7.48
CA LEU A 10 -7.76 -0.19 6.15
C LEU A 10 -7.78 0.93 5.10
N ALA A 11 -8.57 1.97 5.34
CA ALA A 11 -8.65 3.12 4.44
C ALA A 11 -7.29 3.82 4.24
N ARG A 12 -6.45 3.89 5.29
CA ARG A 12 -5.07 4.39 5.16
C ARG A 12 -4.21 3.48 4.29
N ALA A 13 -4.26 2.16 4.52
CA ALA A 13 -3.49 1.21 3.71
C ALA A 13 -3.91 1.28 2.23
N GLU A 14 -5.20 1.40 1.94
CA GLU A 14 -5.72 1.57 0.57
C GLU A 14 -5.22 2.87 -0.08
N LYS A 15 -5.24 3.99 0.65
CA LYS A 15 -4.70 5.25 0.15
C LYS A 15 -3.20 5.20 -0.14
N GLU A 16 -2.43 4.55 0.72
CA GLU A 16 -0.99 4.36 0.50
C GLU A 16 -0.71 3.47 -0.72
N ILE A 17 -1.51 2.41 -0.92
CA ILE A 17 -1.44 1.57 -2.12
C ILE A 17 -1.71 2.41 -3.38
N GLU A 18 -2.75 3.24 -3.37
CA GLU A 18 -3.09 4.11 -4.50
C GLU A 18 -1.94 5.07 -4.85
N ILE A 19 -1.35 5.71 -3.83
CA ILE A 19 -0.21 6.63 -4.01
C ILE A 19 0.96 5.90 -4.66
N VAL A 20 1.35 4.73 -4.14
CA VAL A 20 2.50 3.99 -4.65
C VAL A 20 2.23 3.45 -6.06
N ILE A 21 1.02 2.98 -6.35
CA ILE A 21 0.62 2.57 -7.71
C ILE A 21 0.73 3.76 -8.66
N ARG A 22 0.24 4.94 -8.28
CA ARG A 22 0.32 6.14 -9.10
C ARG A 22 1.77 6.57 -9.37
N THR A 23 2.65 6.41 -8.38
CA THR A 23 4.10 6.64 -8.55
C THR A 23 4.69 5.63 -9.53
N LEU A 24 4.40 4.34 -9.35
CA LEU A 24 4.92 3.27 -10.21
C LEU A 24 4.29 3.25 -11.61
N SER A 25 3.14 3.91 -11.83
CA SER A 25 2.54 4.06 -13.16
C SER A 25 3.00 5.33 -13.88
N ASN A 26 3.80 6.18 -13.24
CA ASN A 26 4.29 7.41 -13.84
C ASN A 26 5.55 7.13 -14.66
N ALA A 27 5.42 7.13 -16.00
CA ALA A 27 6.52 6.87 -16.91
C ALA A 27 7.74 7.76 -16.65
N ARG A 28 7.53 9.07 -16.41
CA ARG A 28 8.64 10.00 -16.11
C ARG A 28 9.39 9.62 -14.84
N PHE A 29 8.70 9.07 -13.84
CA PHE A 29 9.35 8.57 -12.64
C PHE A 29 10.16 7.31 -12.93
N LEU A 30 9.59 6.35 -13.66
CA LEU A 30 10.28 5.11 -14.02
C LEU A 30 11.52 5.35 -14.89
N ASP A 31 11.45 6.33 -15.79
CA ASP A 31 12.56 6.66 -16.70
C ASP A 31 13.72 7.38 -15.98
N ALA A 32 13.45 8.08 -14.87
CA ALA A 32 14.41 8.94 -14.19
C ALA A 32 14.89 8.38 -12.84
N ALA A 33 14.13 7.49 -12.21
CA ALA A 33 14.45 6.94 -10.90
C ALA A 33 15.51 5.83 -11.02
N PRO A 34 16.49 5.78 -10.10
CA PRO A 34 17.36 4.62 -9.96
C PRO A 34 16.60 3.32 -9.65
N ASP A 35 17.13 2.18 -10.08
CA ASP A 35 16.51 0.87 -9.88
C ASP A 35 16.24 0.57 -8.40
N ASP A 36 17.13 0.97 -7.48
CA ASP A 36 16.93 0.74 -6.04
C ASP A 36 15.74 1.52 -5.47
N ILE A 37 15.43 2.68 -6.06
CA ILE A 37 14.26 3.49 -5.69
C ILE A 37 12.99 2.84 -6.23
N ILE A 38 13.01 2.33 -7.46
CA ILE A 38 11.89 1.60 -8.05
C ILE A 38 11.61 0.33 -7.23
N GLU A 39 12.65 -0.47 -6.93
CA GLU A 39 12.53 -1.64 -6.06
C GLU A 39 11.94 -1.30 -4.69
N ARG A 40 12.37 -0.18 -4.09
CA ARG A 40 11.83 0.26 -2.80
C ARG A 40 10.33 0.58 -2.89
N GLN A 41 9.87 1.22 -3.97
CA GLN A 41 8.43 1.46 -4.18
C GLN A 41 7.67 0.15 -4.40
N VAL A 42 8.24 -0.80 -5.15
CA VAL A 42 7.64 -2.13 -5.36
C VAL A 42 7.52 -2.91 -4.05
N ARG A 43 8.57 -2.93 -3.21
CA ARG A 43 8.53 -3.55 -1.87
C ARG A 43 7.49 -2.86 -0.98
N ARG A 44 7.48 -1.53 -0.96
CA ARG A 44 6.47 -0.75 -0.22
C ARG A 44 5.05 -1.09 -0.67
N LEU A 45 4.81 -1.28 -1.97
CA LEU A 45 3.51 -1.71 -2.48
C LEU A 45 3.13 -3.11 -1.97
N ALA A 46 4.07 -4.06 -1.99
CA ALA A 46 3.84 -5.41 -1.49
C ALA A 46 3.51 -5.40 0.02
N ASP A 47 4.25 -4.62 0.81
CA ASP A 47 4.04 -4.49 2.25
C ASP A 47 2.65 -3.91 2.57
N TRP A 48 2.24 -2.85 1.87
CA TRP A 48 0.91 -2.27 2.08
C TRP A 48 -0.22 -3.21 1.63
N LYS A 49 -0.04 -3.94 0.52
CA LYS A 49 -1.01 -4.95 0.09
C LYS A 49 -1.15 -6.08 1.11
N LYS A 50 -0.03 -6.56 1.65
CA LYS A 50 -0.02 -7.55 2.73
C LYS A 50 -0.75 -7.01 3.96
N ARG A 51 -0.42 -5.79 4.39
CA ARG A 51 -1.06 -5.15 5.55
C ARG A 51 -2.56 -4.95 5.35
N ARG A 52 -3.00 -4.57 4.15
CA ARG A 52 -4.42 -4.48 3.81
C ARG A 52 -5.11 -5.83 3.96
N GLY A 53 -4.50 -6.91 3.47
CA GLY A 53 -5.02 -8.27 3.62
C GLY A 53 -5.17 -8.69 5.08
N GLU A 54 -4.16 -8.43 5.91
CA GLU A 54 -4.22 -8.69 7.36
C GLU A 54 -5.37 -7.91 8.04
N LEU A 55 -5.54 -6.64 7.70
CA LEU A 55 -6.62 -5.80 8.24
C LEU A 55 -8.01 -6.26 7.79
N GLN A 56 -8.15 -6.68 6.53
CA GLN A 56 -9.40 -7.22 5.99
C GLN A 56 -9.77 -8.55 6.68
N GLN A 57 -8.77 -9.41 6.92
CA GLN A 57 -8.97 -10.65 7.66
C GLN A 57 -9.38 -10.37 9.12
N GLU A 58 -8.69 -9.47 9.81
CA GLU A 58 -9.04 -9.11 11.19
C GLU A 58 -10.45 -8.50 11.31
N LEU A 59 -10.94 -7.84 10.27
CA LEU A 59 -12.28 -7.26 10.22
C LEU A 59 -13.36 -8.31 9.90
N GLY A 60 -13.02 -9.36 9.14
CA GLY A 60 -13.94 -10.45 8.79
C GLY A 60 -14.02 -11.58 9.81
N ASP A 61 -12.99 -11.77 10.64
CA ASP A 61 -12.96 -12.76 11.73
C ASP A 61 -13.74 -12.30 12.99
N ARG A 62 -14.38 -11.12 12.94
CA ARG A 62 -15.15 -10.51 14.04
C ARG A 62 -16.64 -10.49 13.74
#